data_AF-A0A133URW8-F1
#
_entry.id   AF-A0A133URW8-F1
#
_cell.length_a   1.000
_cell.length_b   1.000
_cell.length_c   1.000
_cell.angle_alpha   90.00
_cell.angle_beta   90.00
_cell.angle_gamma   90.00
#
_symmetry.space_group_name_H-M   'P 1'
#
loop_
_entity.id
_entity.type
_entity.pdbx_description
1 polymer ?
#
loop_
_entity_poly.entity_id
_entity_poly.type
_entity_poly.pdbx_seq_one_letter_code
_entity_poly.pdbx_strand_id
1 'polypeptide(L)'
;MTVGILDRLIEKKDILSYIDRRIEQLKRDQKRTVENAEPRDKELIRQRFRGRIKELRKTKEIANNKEFRKKSKKIQENLFEGEDPLEAHRGL
;
A
#
# COMPACT_ATOMS: atom_id res chain seq x y z
N MET A 1 8.32 27.35 10.54
CA MET A 1 8.62 25.96 10.11
C MET A 1 7.31 25.32 9.68
N THR A 2 7.13 25.04 8.39
CA THR A 2 5.90 24.42 7.87
C THR A 2 5.83 22.97 8.31
N VAL A 3 4.91 22.68 9.23
CA VAL A 3 4.58 21.33 9.70
C VAL A 3 4.07 20.54 8.50
N GLY A 4 4.89 19.59 8.03
CA GLY A 4 4.64 18.81 6.82
C GLY A 4 3.42 17.91 7.00
N ILE A 5 2.81 17.46 5.91
CA ILE A 5 1.66 16.54 5.99
C ILE A 5 2.02 15.25 6.74
N LEU A 6 3.30 14.85 6.68
CA LEU A 6 3.89 13.74 7.44
C LEU A 6 3.90 13.98 8.96
N ASP A 7 4.10 15.20 9.43
CA ASP A 7 4.14 15.50 10.87
C ASP A 7 2.74 15.47 11.51
N ARG A 8 1.69 15.70 10.70
CA ARG A 8 0.28 15.58 11.13
C ARG A 8 -0.18 14.12 11.21
N LEU A 9 0.48 13.23 10.45
CA LEU A 9 0.16 11.81 10.32
C LEU A 9 0.64 10.92 11.48
N ILE A 10 1.33 11.51 12.48
CA ILE A 10 2.02 10.78 13.56
C ILE A 10 1.05 10.09 14.54
N GLU A 11 -0.22 10.49 14.64
CA GLU A 11 -1.21 9.75 15.43
C GLU A 11 -1.92 8.70 14.58
N LYS A 12 -2.00 7.44 15.06
CA LYS A 12 -2.70 6.30 14.42
C LYS A 12 -4.11 6.59 13.85
N LYS A 13 -4.77 7.68 14.26
CA LYS A 13 -6.02 8.17 13.66
C LYS A 13 -5.84 8.65 12.22
N ASP A 14 -4.66 9.10 11.82
CA ASP A 14 -4.43 9.71 10.52
C ASP A 14 -4.06 8.67 9.44
N ILE A 15 -3.42 7.53 9.78
CA ILE A 15 -3.20 6.47 8.77
C ILE A 15 -4.51 5.85 8.28
N LEU A 16 -5.48 5.63 9.18
CA LEU A 16 -6.80 5.11 8.81
C LEU A 16 -7.59 6.12 7.98
N SER A 17 -7.57 7.39 8.43
CA SER A 17 -8.23 8.51 7.74
C SER A 17 -7.61 8.77 6.37
N TYR A 18 -6.28 8.68 6.27
CA TYR A 18 -5.53 8.76 5.01
C TYR A 18 -5.92 7.62 4.07
N ILE A 19 -5.95 6.38 4.55
CA ILE A 19 -6.33 5.23 3.72
C ILE A 19 -7.76 5.41 3.18
N ASP A 20 -8.70 5.83 4.01
CA ASP A 20 -10.08 6.09 3.59
C ASP A 20 -10.17 7.19 2.55
N ARG A 21 -9.52 8.33 2.81
CA ARG A 21 -9.45 9.45 1.85
C ARG A 21 -8.81 9.02 0.53
N ARG A 22 -7.76 8.19 0.58
CA ARG A 22 -7.05 7.71 -0.61
C ARG A 22 -7.88 6.73 -1.42
N ILE A 23 -8.64 5.84 -0.76
CA ILE A 23 -9.58 4.94 -1.44
C ILE A 23 -10.65 5.75 -2.17
N GLU A 24 -11.23 6.77 -1.54
CA GLU A 24 -12.23 7.63 -2.19
C GLU A 24 -11.65 8.43 -3.35
N GLN A 25 -10.42 8.91 -3.21
CA GLN A 25 -9.72 9.56 -4.32
C GLN A 25 -9.51 8.59 -5.49
N LEU A 26 -9.02 7.37 -5.23
CA LEU A 26 -8.82 6.36 -6.27
C LEU A 26 -10.11 5.97 -6.98
N LYS A 27 -11.26 5.92 -6.28
CA LYS A 27 -12.57 5.68 -6.92
C LYS A 27 -12.95 6.81 -7.88
N ARG A 28 -12.74 8.07 -7.47
CA ARG A 28 -12.99 9.24 -8.33
C ARG A 28 -12.05 9.27 -9.54
N ASP A 29 -10.76 9.02 -9.29
CA ASP A 29 -9.74 8.97 -10.33
C ASP A 29 -10.03 7.83 -11.31
N GLN A 30 -10.44 6.66 -10.82
CA GLN A 30 -10.86 5.52 -11.66
C GLN A 30 -12.01 5.93 -12.58
N LYS A 31 -13.08 6.54 -12.03
CA LYS A 31 -14.23 6.98 -12.82
C LYS A 31 -13.79 7.92 -13.95
N ARG A 32 -13.05 8.97 -13.62
CA ARG A 32 -12.54 9.95 -14.59
C ARG A 32 -11.62 9.30 -15.64
N THR A 33 -10.75 8.39 -15.21
CA THR A 33 -9.79 7.74 -16.12
C THR A 33 -10.50 6.79 -17.08
N VAL A 34 -11.48 6.03 -16.60
CA VAL A 34 -12.28 5.10 -17.41
C VAL A 34 -13.21 5.83 -18.38
N GLU A 35 -13.76 6.98 -18.00
CA GLU A 35 -14.57 7.82 -18.88
C GLU A 35 -13.78 8.32 -20.09
N ASN A 36 -12.50 8.68 -19.89
CA ASN A 36 -11.62 9.21 -20.93
C ASN A 36 -10.76 8.15 -21.65
N ALA A 37 -10.92 6.86 -21.32
CA ALA A 37 -10.12 5.79 -21.90
C ALA A 37 -10.79 5.14 -23.11
N GLU A 38 -9.97 4.61 -24.02
CA GLU A 38 -10.41 3.76 -25.12
C GLU A 38 -11.16 2.51 -24.60
N PRO A 39 -12.25 2.06 -25.26
CA PRO A 39 -13.06 0.93 -24.79
C PRO A 39 -12.27 -0.33 -24.44
N ARG A 40 -11.24 -0.65 -25.23
CA ARG A 40 -10.36 -1.82 -25.03
C ARG A 40 -9.53 -1.75 -23.74
N ASP A 41 -9.22 -0.56 -23.26
CA ASP A 41 -8.33 -0.34 -22.11
C ASP A 41 -9.10 -0.15 -20.79
N LYS A 42 -10.43 0.09 -20.87
CA LYS A 42 -11.27 0.37 -19.70
C LYS A 42 -11.20 -0.72 -18.65
N GLU A 43 -11.25 -1.99 -19.04
CA GLU A 43 -11.22 -3.08 -18.04
C GLU A 43 -9.85 -3.23 -17.38
N LEU A 44 -8.76 -3.09 -18.14
CA LEU A 44 -7.41 -3.10 -17.58
C LEU A 44 -7.22 -1.97 -16.55
N ILE A 45 -7.71 -0.77 -16.87
CA ILE A 45 -7.68 0.38 -15.96
C ILE A 45 -8.48 0.08 -14.70
N ARG A 46 -9.72 -0.43 -14.82
CA ARG A 46 -10.54 -0.82 -13.66
C ARG A 46 -9.83 -1.85 -12.80
N GLN A 47 -9.17 -2.85 -13.39
CA GLN A 47 -8.43 -3.88 -12.65
C GLN A 47 -7.26 -3.27 -11.86
N ARG A 48 -6.49 -2.35 -12.45
CA ARG A 48 -5.38 -1.66 -11.75
C ARG A 48 -5.87 -0.88 -10.53
N PHE A 49 -6.93 -0.10 -10.68
CA PHE A 49 -7.52 0.64 -9.56
C PHE A 49 -8.11 -0.29 -8.48
N ARG A 50 -8.81 -1.37 -8.88
CA ARG A 50 -9.31 -2.40 -7.94
C ARG A 50 -8.17 -3.03 -7.16
N GLY A 51 -7.05 -3.36 -7.81
CA GLY A 51 -5.86 -3.91 -7.17
C GLY A 51 -5.31 -2.97 -6.09
N ARG A 52 -5.14 -1.70 -6.43
CA ARG A 52 -4.62 -0.69 -5.49
C ARG A 52 -5.55 -0.43 -4.30
N ILE A 53 -6.86 -0.40 -4.54
CA ILE A 53 -7.87 -0.27 -3.46
C ILE A 53 -7.84 -1.51 -2.55
N LYS A 54 -7.68 -2.71 -3.12
CA LYS A 54 -7.58 -3.97 -2.35
C LYS A 54 -6.36 -3.96 -1.42
N GLU A 55 -5.21 -3.50 -1.91
CA GLU A 55 -4.01 -3.33 -1.08
C GLU A 55 -4.25 -2.37 0.08
N LEU A 56 -4.81 -1.19 -0.19
CA LEU A 56 -5.11 -0.20 0.85
C LEU A 56 -6.08 -0.73 1.91
N ARG A 57 -7.10 -1.50 1.51
CA ARG A 57 -8.02 -2.16 2.45
C ARG A 57 -7.29 -3.15 3.36
N LYS A 58 -6.38 -3.96 2.82
CA LYS A 58 -5.55 -4.87 3.61
C LYS A 58 -4.65 -4.11 4.58
N THR A 59 -4.06 -2.99 4.15
CA THR A 59 -3.29 -2.11 5.04
C THR A 59 -4.16 -1.53 6.15
N LYS A 60 -5.40 -1.14 5.85
CA LYS A 60 -6.38 -0.66 6.85
C LYS A 60 -6.69 -1.73 7.90
N GLU A 61 -6.86 -2.97 7.47
CA GLU A 61 -7.12 -4.11 8.37
C GLU A 61 -5.93 -4.34 9.33
N ILE A 62 -4.70 -4.35 8.80
CA ILE A 62 -3.48 -4.47 9.59
C ILE A 62 -3.35 -3.29 10.58
N ALA A 63 -3.73 -2.09 10.15
CA ALA A 63 -3.74 -0.88 10.96
C ALA A 63 -4.72 -0.97 12.13
N ASN A 64 -5.96 -1.37 11.85
CA ASN A 64 -7.01 -1.55 12.86
C ASN A 64 -6.62 -2.60 13.90
N ASN A 65 -5.97 -3.69 13.47
CA ASN A 65 -5.55 -4.77 14.35
C ASN A 65 -4.27 -4.45 15.15
N LYS A 66 -3.71 -3.22 15.02
CA LYS A 66 -2.41 -2.80 15.59
C LYS A 66 -1.25 -3.74 15.23
N GLU A 67 -1.42 -4.58 14.21
CA GLU A 67 -0.46 -5.62 13.82
C GLU A 67 0.63 -5.10 12.88
N PHE A 68 0.70 -3.79 12.61
CA PHE A 68 1.71 -3.20 11.72
C PHE A 68 3.12 -3.72 12.02
N ARG A 69 3.54 -3.71 13.29
CA ARG A 69 4.87 -4.17 13.69
C ARG A 69 5.08 -5.66 13.42
N LYS A 70 4.07 -6.49 13.71
CA LYS A 70 4.12 -7.95 13.54
C LYS A 70 4.11 -8.35 12.06
N LYS A 71 3.26 -7.72 11.24
CA LYS A 71 3.20 -7.96 9.79
C LYS A 71 4.43 -7.40 9.07
N SER A 72 4.93 -6.23 9.47
CA SER A 72 6.18 -5.68 8.94
C SER A 72 7.36 -6.59 9.25
N LYS A 73 7.45 -7.11 10.48
CA LYS A 73 8.49 -8.08 10.87
C LYS A 73 8.38 -9.38 10.09
N LYS A 74 7.16 -9.89 9.88
CA LYS A 74 6.95 -11.11 9.08
C LYS A 74 7.30 -10.92 7.59
N ILE A 75 6.98 -9.76 7.00
CA ILE A 75 7.41 -9.46 5.62
C ILE A 75 8.93 -9.36 5.54
N GLN A 76 9.55 -8.73 6.55
CA GLN A 76 11.00 -8.64 6.67
C GLN A 76 11.63 -10.03 6.79
N GLU A 77 11.17 -10.86 7.72
CA GLU A 77 11.61 -12.26 7.90
C GLU A 77 11.46 -13.04 6.59
N ASN A 78 10.32 -12.95 5.91
CA ASN A 78 10.11 -13.60 4.61
C ASN A 78 11.00 -13.07 3.47
N LEU A 79 11.47 -11.82 3.55
CA LEU A 79 12.43 -11.26 2.58
C LEU A 79 13.85 -11.78 2.83
N PHE A 80 14.19 -12.06 4.10
CA PHE A 80 15.50 -12.58 4.51
C PHE A 80 15.55 -14.12 4.57
N GLU A 81 14.41 -14.82 4.57
CA GLU A 81 14.35 -16.28 4.40
C GLU A 81 14.60 -16.74 2.95
N GLY A 82 14.78 -15.79 2.01
CA GLY A 82 15.16 -16.03 0.61
C GLY A 82 16.59 -15.67 0.24
N GLU A 83 17.38 -15.11 1.16
CA GLU A 83 18.81 -14.84 0.97
C GLU A 83 19.54 -15.27 2.24
N ASP A 84 20.26 -16.39 2.16
CA ASP A 84 21.26 -16.76 3.17
C ASP A 84 22.38 -15.70 3.12
N PRO A 85 22.55 -14.84 4.15
CA PRO A 85 23.56 -13.79 4.12
C PRO A 85 24.99 -14.33 4.32
N LEU A 86 25.17 -15.64 4.50
CA LEU A 86 26.45 -16.26 4.84
C LEU A 86 27.03 -17.18 3.75
N GLU A 87 26.34 -17.41 2.63
CA GLU A 87 26.88 -18.21 1.50
C GLU A 87 27.71 -17.40 0.49
N ALA A 88 27.81 -16.07 0.60
CA ALA A 88 28.55 -15.24 -0.36
C ALA A 88 30.07 -15.12 -0.11
N HIS A 89 30.62 -15.69 0.98
CA HIS A 89 32.05 -15.57 1.33
C HIS A 89 32.76 -16.87 1.70
N ARG A 90 32.32 -18.03 1.19
CA ARG A 90 33.13 -19.25 1.19
C ARG A 90 33.07 -19.97 -0.15
N GLY A 91 33.66 -19.34 -1.16
CA GLY A 91 34.14 -20.00 -2.38
C GLY A 91 35.61 -19.64 -2.57
N LEU A 92 36.48 -20.45 -1.99
CA LEU A 92 37.85 -20.67 -2.47
C LEU A 92 37.78 -21.39 -3.83
#